data_AF-A0A2W7AJV4-F1
#
_entry.id   AF-A0A2W7AJV4-F1
#
_cell.length_a   1.000
_cell.length_b   1.000
_cell.length_c   1.000
_cell.angle_alpha   90.00
_cell.angle_beta   90.00
_cell.angle_gamma   90.00
#
_symmetry.space_group_name_H-M   'P 1'
#
loop_
_entity.id
_entity.type
_entity.pdbx_description
1 polymer ?
#
loop_
_entity_poly.entity_id
_entity_poly.type
_entity_poly.pdbx_seq_one_letter_code
_entity_poly.pdbx_strand_id
1 'polypeptide(L)'
;MTGWSERKPGWSQGLLALVLGGLIYRTIVAIWMLPGFDEAYYYLYSRYLNWSYFDHPPIVALTTGVGWWLTGVISPFTIRIGAVVLYCLSLGLLYLAATRLFSAAVGRMTLALATLIPLIVIGFGILTSPDNGLSFFWSATLLVAAWEFFPDSGRLSRHGLIKATYVPTWRIVLLGLTVALAGLSKYHGFVLGVSLVGFCAAYRPYRAALRSPWTLLALVVFGLTLFPLWYWNSQNDWISFRFQLGMRFDGTSAPSGFSLGQMVGYWLLSVLYLFPLFGFPLWWVAAKQSGKQALFWVSPSLSSDEAQHHYKQALILWLSLPIMLLFTLLGGKQQILPAWPAPGYWGMVILLAAQVLVWQRQRPRLIRRWLWGSGLFLASLSAVALLHLRLGILQQPSTYALFGGLLPVEQDGSTELIDTSQLRQQFASTPELRQALNEVGFVFTNEYYLGGYLAMGIHPVVDLPVTAFSQDPRGFAFWFNPQDWVGQDALYMTIDRFVQDDEILDRYRPLFDSIEPLGIIPLMRGGEVTETIHIYRANNLRQAYEYPYGPSASALPQPPAGVAE
;
A
#
# COMPACT_ATOMS: atom_id res chain seq x y z
N MET A 1 14.69 -45.69 -21.60
CA MET A 1 13.32 -45.55 -21.08
C MET A 1 13.36 -45.59 -19.56
N THR A 2 13.38 -44.42 -18.91
CA THR A 2 13.21 -44.28 -17.46
C THR A 2 12.29 -43.10 -17.25
N GLY A 3 11.05 -43.41 -16.86
CA GLY A 3 9.95 -42.45 -16.78
C GLY A 3 10.24 -41.37 -15.75
N TRP A 4 10.32 -40.13 -16.21
CA TRP A 4 10.11 -38.96 -15.37
C TRP A 4 8.65 -38.94 -14.97
N SER A 5 8.33 -39.46 -13.79
CA SER A 5 7.01 -39.25 -13.20
C SER A 5 6.85 -37.76 -12.92
N GLU A 6 5.96 -37.09 -13.65
CA GLU A 6 5.44 -35.78 -13.28
C GLU A 6 4.77 -35.88 -11.91
N ARG A 7 5.53 -35.64 -10.84
CA ARG A 7 4.92 -35.38 -9.53
C ARG A 7 4.21 -34.03 -9.66
N LYS A 8 2.87 -34.06 -9.61
CA LYS A 8 2.04 -32.88 -9.38
C LYS A 8 2.68 -32.04 -8.26
N PRO A 9 2.77 -30.70 -8.38
CA PRO A 9 3.38 -29.87 -7.36
C PRO A 9 2.51 -29.85 -6.11
N GLY A 10 2.62 -30.89 -5.28
CA GLY A 10 2.12 -30.88 -3.92
C GLY A 10 2.93 -29.90 -3.09
N TRP A 11 2.26 -29.17 -2.20
CA TRP A 11 2.92 -28.30 -1.25
C TRP A 11 3.87 -29.13 -0.39
N SER A 12 5.18 -28.95 -0.54
CA SER A 12 6.15 -29.57 0.36
C SER A 12 5.87 -29.09 1.79
N GLN A 13 6.00 -29.96 2.81
CA GLN A 13 5.73 -29.61 4.21
C GLN A 13 6.40 -28.28 4.66
N GLY A 14 7.64 -28.03 4.22
CA GLY A 14 8.34 -26.78 4.52
C GLY A 14 7.76 -25.52 3.86
N LEU A 15 7.08 -25.65 2.73
CA LEU A 15 6.39 -24.54 2.06
C LEU A 15 5.11 -24.15 2.81
N LEU A 16 4.35 -25.16 3.24
CA LEU A 16 3.17 -24.96 4.05
C LEU A 16 3.53 -24.30 5.39
N ALA A 17 4.61 -24.76 6.04
CA ALA A 17 5.11 -24.14 7.27
C ALA A 17 5.49 -22.67 7.08
N LEU A 18 6.11 -22.30 5.96
CA LEU A 18 6.48 -20.91 5.68
C LEU A 18 5.25 -20.01 5.48
N VAL A 19 4.25 -20.47 4.71
CA VAL A 19 3.02 -19.70 4.47
C VAL A 19 2.19 -19.58 5.73
N LEU A 20 2.00 -20.68 6.48
CA LEU A 20 1.25 -20.67 7.73
C LEU A 20 1.97 -19.87 8.82
N GLY A 21 3.28 -20.07 9.01
CA GLY A 21 4.07 -19.31 9.96
C GLY A 21 4.05 -17.81 9.64
N GLY A 22 4.20 -17.45 8.35
CA GLY A 22 4.07 -16.07 7.91
C GLY A 22 2.67 -15.50 8.09
N LEU A 23 1.61 -16.29 7.92
CA LEU A 23 0.23 -15.88 8.21
C LEU A 23 0.00 -15.65 9.71
N ILE A 24 0.48 -16.56 10.55
CA ILE A 24 0.41 -16.42 12.02
C ILE A 24 1.12 -15.14 12.45
N TYR A 25 2.35 -14.92 11.99
CA TYR A 25 3.09 -13.69 12.27
C TYR A 25 2.31 -12.44 11.85
N ARG A 26 1.86 -12.37 10.59
CA ARG A 26 1.09 -11.21 10.09
C ARG A 26 -0.20 -10.98 10.87
N THR A 27 -0.87 -12.05 11.30
CA THR A 27 -2.10 -11.97 12.10
C THR A 27 -1.80 -11.41 13.49
N ILE A 28 -0.72 -11.86 14.15
CA ILE A 28 -0.28 -11.33 15.44
C ILE A 28 0.02 -9.83 15.33
N VAL A 29 0.79 -9.42 14.31
CA VAL A 29 1.09 -8.00 14.07
C VAL A 29 -0.19 -7.21 13.78
N ALA A 30 -1.09 -7.73 12.94
CA ALA A 30 -2.34 -7.07 12.58
C ALA A 30 -3.27 -6.83 13.79
N ILE A 31 -3.24 -7.70 14.80
CA ILE A 31 -3.99 -7.56 16.05
C ILE A 31 -3.30 -6.56 16.99
N TRP A 32 -1.98 -6.68 17.16
CA TRP A 32 -1.24 -5.94 18.17
C TRP A 32 -0.82 -4.55 17.74
N MET A 33 -0.69 -4.27 16.44
CA MET A 33 -0.28 -2.95 15.98
C MET A 33 -1.46 -1.96 16.02
N LEU A 34 -1.22 -0.74 16.49
CA LEU A 34 -2.18 0.37 16.41
C LEU A 34 -2.46 0.72 14.93
N PRO A 35 -3.65 1.27 14.58
CA PRO A 35 -3.92 1.67 13.21
C PRO A 35 -3.00 2.82 12.80
N GLY A 36 -2.50 2.81 11.56
CA GLY A 36 -1.80 3.96 10.99
C GLY A 36 -2.76 5.06 10.49
N PHE A 37 -2.21 6.24 10.18
CA PHE A 37 -2.95 7.38 9.63
C PHE A 37 -3.78 6.99 8.39
N ASP A 38 -3.11 6.43 7.38
CA ASP A 38 -3.76 6.00 6.14
C ASP A 38 -4.82 4.92 6.38
N GLU A 39 -4.58 3.98 7.30
CA GLU A 39 -5.53 2.89 7.57
C GLU A 39 -6.83 3.40 8.18
N ALA A 40 -6.72 4.34 9.13
CA ALA A 40 -7.87 4.97 9.75
C ALA A 40 -8.67 5.80 8.73
N TYR A 41 -7.97 6.48 7.81
CA TYR A 41 -8.59 7.20 6.71
C TYR A 41 -9.26 6.28 5.69
N TYR A 42 -8.64 5.15 5.31
CA TYR A 42 -9.25 4.17 4.40
C TYR A 42 -10.43 3.41 5.02
N TYR A 43 -10.53 3.36 6.35
CA TYR A 43 -11.76 2.89 6.98
C TYR A 43 -12.96 3.77 6.56
N LEU A 44 -12.79 5.09 6.45
CA LEU A 44 -13.85 5.97 5.95
C LEU A 44 -14.21 5.70 4.50
N TYR A 45 -13.26 5.23 3.67
CA TYR A 45 -13.56 4.82 2.28
C TYR A 45 -14.52 3.63 2.28
N SER A 46 -14.30 2.69 3.18
CA SER A 46 -15.19 1.53 3.33
C SER A 46 -16.55 1.87 3.96
N ARG A 47 -16.68 3.02 4.62
CA ARG A 47 -17.96 3.51 5.14
C ARG A 47 -18.73 4.31 4.08
N TYR A 48 -18.03 5.15 3.32
CA TYR A 48 -18.59 6.01 2.28
C TYR A 48 -18.22 5.51 0.89
N LEU A 49 -18.76 4.34 0.52
CA LEU A 49 -18.45 3.70 -0.75
C LEU A 49 -18.81 4.58 -1.94
N ASN A 50 -17.84 4.80 -2.82
CA ASN A 50 -18.01 5.57 -4.05
C ASN A 50 -17.29 4.88 -5.24
N TRP A 51 -17.56 5.35 -6.46
CA TRP A 51 -16.95 4.81 -7.69
C TRP A 51 -15.42 5.00 -7.72
N SER A 52 -14.91 6.06 -7.10
CA SER A 52 -13.49 6.31 -6.85
C SER A 52 -13.32 7.30 -5.70
N TYR A 53 -12.08 7.66 -5.35
CA TYR A 53 -11.79 8.63 -4.28
C TYR A 53 -10.70 9.62 -4.70
N PHE A 54 -10.53 10.66 -3.90
CA PHE A 54 -9.61 11.77 -4.14
C PHE A 54 -8.18 11.30 -4.45
N ASP A 55 -7.54 10.56 -3.55
CA ASP A 55 -6.15 10.13 -3.68
C ASP A 55 -5.99 8.72 -4.27
N HIS A 56 -6.95 7.82 -4.05
CA HIS A 56 -6.82 6.41 -4.42
C HIS A 56 -8.06 5.83 -5.12
N PRO A 57 -7.87 4.91 -6.09
CA PRO A 57 -8.97 4.20 -6.73
C PRO A 57 -9.67 3.20 -5.79
N PRO A 58 -10.81 2.60 -6.17
CA PRO A 58 -11.78 2.08 -5.21
C PRO A 58 -11.42 0.78 -4.49
N ILE A 59 -10.44 0.00 -4.96
CA ILE A 59 -10.18 -1.33 -4.39
C ILE A 59 -9.71 -1.26 -2.94
N VAL A 60 -9.02 -0.19 -2.53
CA VAL A 60 -8.60 -0.01 -1.12
C VAL A 60 -9.79 0.08 -0.15
N ALA A 61 -10.92 0.62 -0.59
CA ALA A 61 -12.15 0.67 0.20
C ALA A 61 -12.69 -0.74 0.45
N LEU A 62 -12.67 -1.59 -0.59
CA LEU A 62 -13.14 -2.98 -0.50
C LEU A 62 -12.22 -3.82 0.37
N THR A 63 -10.90 -3.68 0.22
CA THR A 63 -9.92 -4.44 1.02
C THR A 63 -9.98 -4.06 2.49
N THR A 64 -10.19 -2.77 2.80
CA THR A 64 -10.39 -2.29 4.17
C THR A 64 -11.74 -2.74 4.73
N GLY A 65 -12.78 -2.74 3.89
CA GLY A 65 -14.16 -2.99 4.28
C GLY A 65 -14.50 -4.43 4.66
N VAL A 66 -14.00 -5.40 3.88
CA VAL A 66 -14.41 -6.81 3.96
C VAL A 66 -14.43 -7.37 5.38
N GLY A 67 -13.41 -7.08 6.19
CA GLY A 67 -13.33 -7.68 7.53
C GLY A 67 -14.35 -7.13 8.51
N TRP A 68 -14.55 -5.81 8.56
CA TRP A 68 -15.53 -5.23 9.48
C TRP A 68 -16.96 -5.36 8.97
N TRP A 69 -17.19 -5.39 7.64
CA TRP A 69 -18.50 -5.71 7.07
C TRP A 69 -18.95 -7.13 7.43
N LEU A 70 -18.03 -8.10 7.43
CA LEU A 70 -18.35 -9.49 7.77
C LEU A 70 -18.54 -9.71 9.28
N THR A 71 -17.82 -8.95 10.11
CA THR A 71 -17.81 -9.16 11.58
C THR A 71 -18.72 -8.21 12.35
N GLY A 72 -19.08 -7.06 11.76
CA GLY A 72 -19.77 -5.95 12.45
C GLY A 72 -18.90 -5.23 13.48
N VAL A 73 -17.63 -5.62 13.63
CA VAL A 73 -16.71 -5.08 14.63
C VAL A 73 -15.67 -4.23 13.94
N ILE A 74 -15.45 -3.03 14.47
CA ILE A 74 -14.41 -2.11 13.99
C ILE A 74 -13.23 -2.16 14.94
N SER A 75 -12.08 -2.56 14.44
CA SER A 75 -10.82 -2.69 15.17
C SER A 75 -9.66 -2.64 14.17
N PRO A 76 -8.42 -2.38 14.64
CA PRO A 76 -7.24 -2.44 13.78
C PRO A 76 -7.12 -3.78 13.05
N PHE A 77 -7.47 -4.89 13.70
CA PHE A 77 -7.43 -6.21 13.07
C PHE A 77 -8.45 -6.36 11.94
N THR A 78 -9.72 -6.04 12.23
CA THR A 78 -10.83 -6.24 11.29
C THR A 78 -10.68 -5.42 10.00
N ILE A 79 -10.13 -4.21 10.08
CA ILE A 79 -9.86 -3.40 8.88
C ILE A 79 -8.69 -3.93 8.03
N ARG A 80 -7.87 -4.83 8.59
CA ARG A 80 -6.69 -5.47 7.94
C ARG A 80 -6.97 -6.88 7.40
N ILE A 81 -8.13 -7.48 7.69
CA ILE A 81 -8.43 -8.87 7.26
C ILE A 81 -8.30 -9.00 5.74
N GLY A 82 -8.85 -8.06 4.98
CA GLY A 82 -8.74 -8.08 3.52
C GLY A 82 -7.30 -8.00 3.04
N ALA A 83 -6.48 -7.14 3.63
CA ALA A 83 -5.04 -7.02 3.34
C ALA A 83 -4.29 -8.34 3.59
N VAL A 84 -4.47 -8.95 4.77
CA VAL A 84 -3.79 -10.19 5.18
C VAL A 84 -4.17 -11.36 4.26
N VAL A 85 -5.45 -11.49 3.93
CA VAL A 85 -5.96 -12.53 3.02
C VAL A 85 -5.44 -12.30 1.60
N LEU A 86 -5.56 -11.07 1.09
CA LEU A 86 -5.17 -10.76 -0.27
C LEU A 86 -3.67 -10.97 -0.47
N TYR A 87 -2.84 -10.65 0.52
CA TYR A 87 -1.40 -10.93 0.46
C TYR A 87 -1.08 -12.43 0.42
N CYS A 88 -1.83 -13.29 1.13
CA CYS A 88 -1.69 -14.76 0.98
C CYS A 88 -1.95 -15.20 -0.47
N LEU A 89 -2.98 -14.62 -1.10
CA LEU A 89 -3.29 -14.89 -2.50
C LEU A 89 -2.21 -14.34 -3.44
N SER A 90 -1.71 -13.12 -3.18
CA SER A 90 -0.61 -12.50 -3.92
C SER A 90 0.65 -13.36 -3.88
N LEU A 91 1.00 -13.91 -2.72
CA LEU A 91 2.10 -14.86 -2.54
C LEU A 91 1.89 -16.13 -3.37
N GLY A 92 0.67 -16.69 -3.35
CA GLY A 92 0.31 -17.86 -4.16
C GLY A 92 0.49 -17.60 -5.66
N LEU A 93 -0.01 -16.47 -6.17
CA LEU A 93 0.14 -16.08 -7.57
C LEU A 93 1.61 -15.82 -7.94
N LEU A 94 2.37 -15.15 -7.07
CA LEU A 94 3.80 -14.90 -7.28
C LEU A 94 4.60 -16.20 -7.33
N TYR A 95 4.29 -17.15 -6.44
CA TYR A 95 4.86 -18.50 -6.42
C TYR A 95 4.59 -19.24 -7.74
N LEU A 96 3.35 -19.21 -8.22
CA LEU A 96 2.97 -19.86 -9.47
C LEU A 96 3.68 -19.21 -10.66
N ALA A 97 3.76 -17.88 -10.71
CA ALA A 97 4.46 -17.16 -11.77
C ALA A 97 5.95 -17.52 -11.80
N ALA A 98 6.62 -17.46 -10.65
CA ALA A 98 8.02 -17.82 -10.50
C ALA A 98 8.31 -19.29 -10.85
N THR A 99 7.42 -20.20 -10.44
CA THR A 99 7.49 -21.62 -10.77
C THR A 99 7.34 -21.85 -12.26
N ARG A 100 6.41 -21.12 -12.90
CA ARG A 100 6.12 -21.24 -14.33
C ARG A 100 7.22 -20.67 -15.21
N LEU A 101 7.84 -19.59 -14.78
CA LEU A 101 8.95 -18.96 -15.49
C LEU A 101 10.24 -19.77 -15.33
N PHE A 102 10.58 -20.22 -14.12
CA PHE A 102 11.87 -20.86 -13.85
C PHE A 102 11.76 -22.28 -13.33
N SER A 103 11.34 -22.46 -12.08
CA SER A 103 11.21 -23.79 -11.44
C SER A 103 10.52 -23.70 -10.09
N ALA A 104 10.00 -24.82 -9.58
CA ALA A 104 9.41 -24.89 -8.24
C ALA A 104 10.38 -24.49 -7.11
N ALA A 105 11.69 -24.67 -7.30
CA ALA A 105 12.69 -24.22 -6.35
C ALA A 105 12.76 -22.68 -6.29
N VAL A 106 12.72 -22.01 -7.45
CA VAL A 106 12.67 -20.54 -7.54
C VAL A 106 11.39 -20.02 -6.92
N GLY A 107 10.26 -20.67 -7.19
CA GLY A 107 8.98 -20.33 -6.54
C GLY A 107 9.06 -20.38 -5.01
N ARG A 108 9.57 -21.48 -4.43
CA ARG A 108 9.70 -21.61 -2.97
C ARG A 108 10.63 -20.55 -2.36
N MET A 109 11.75 -20.27 -3.02
CA MET A 109 12.68 -19.23 -2.57
C MET A 109 12.08 -17.83 -2.71
N THR A 110 11.28 -17.58 -3.74
CA THR A 110 10.54 -16.31 -3.93
C THR A 110 9.60 -16.07 -2.75
N LEU A 111 8.83 -17.08 -2.34
CA LEU A 111 7.97 -17.01 -1.15
C LEU A 111 8.78 -16.75 0.12
N ALA A 112 9.91 -17.44 0.30
CA ALA A 112 10.74 -17.25 1.48
C ALA A 112 11.26 -15.81 1.59
N LEU A 113 11.72 -15.23 0.49
CA LEU A 113 12.22 -13.85 0.46
C LEU A 113 11.08 -12.83 0.63
N ALA A 114 9.95 -13.01 -0.06
CA ALA A 114 8.80 -12.13 0.06
C ALA A 114 8.22 -12.09 1.49
N THR A 115 8.29 -13.21 2.22
CA THR A 115 7.89 -13.30 3.65
C THR A 115 8.94 -12.74 4.62
N LEU A 116 10.15 -12.40 4.16
CA LEU A 116 11.23 -11.87 5.01
C LEU A 116 11.49 -10.38 4.82
N ILE A 117 11.16 -9.79 3.67
CA ILE A 117 11.44 -8.38 3.38
C ILE A 117 10.42 -7.49 4.12
N PRO A 118 10.83 -6.65 5.11
CA PRO A 118 9.90 -5.93 5.99
C PRO A 118 8.94 -5.01 5.26
N LEU A 119 9.43 -4.19 4.32
CA LEU A 119 8.59 -3.29 3.51
C LEU A 119 7.44 -4.02 2.83
N ILE A 120 7.71 -5.21 2.28
CA ILE A 120 6.71 -6.01 1.57
C ILE A 120 5.74 -6.63 2.59
N VAL A 121 6.25 -7.23 3.66
CA VAL A 121 5.40 -7.93 4.65
C VAL A 121 4.49 -6.96 5.39
N ILE A 122 5.01 -5.82 5.84
CA ILE A 122 4.25 -4.82 6.59
C ILE A 122 3.34 -4.03 5.65
N GLY A 123 3.90 -3.40 4.61
CA GLY A 123 3.17 -2.50 3.73
C GLY A 123 2.14 -3.18 2.83
N PHE A 124 2.44 -4.37 2.31
CA PHE A 124 1.53 -5.10 1.40
C PHE A 124 0.77 -6.22 2.11
N GLY A 125 1.31 -6.73 3.21
CA GLY A 125 0.85 -7.96 3.82
C GLY A 125 0.14 -7.84 5.16
N ILE A 126 0.17 -6.67 5.80
CA ILE A 126 -0.44 -6.44 7.11
C ILE A 126 -1.30 -5.18 7.07
N LEU A 127 -0.71 -4.03 6.71
CA LEU A 127 -1.43 -2.76 6.71
C LEU A 127 -2.43 -2.72 5.56
N THR A 128 -3.60 -2.14 5.83
CA THR A 128 -4.53 -1.85 4.75
C THR A 128 -4.00 -0.67 3.93
N SER A 129 -3.79 -0.90 2.64
CA SER A 129 -3.20 0.06 1.73
C SER A 129 -3.61 -0.23 0.28
N PRO A 130 -3.51 0.76 -0.62
CA PRO A 130 -3.71 0.57 -2.05
C PRO A 130 -2.78 -0.52 -2.64
N ASP A 131 -1.65 -0.78 -1.97
CA ASP A 131 -0.69 -1.77 -2.43
C ASP A 131 -1.14 -3.23 -2.20
N ASN A 132 -2.13 -3.49 -1.33
CA ASN A 132 -2.67 -4.85 -1.15
C ASN A 132 -3.29 -5.35 -2.47
N GLY A 133 -4.18 -4.55 -3.06
CA GLY A 133 -4.79 -4.83 -4.36
C GLY A 133 -3.76 -4.83 -5.49
N LEU A 134 -2.87 -3.83 -5.48
CA LEU A 134 -1.85 -3.70 -6.52
C LEU A 134 -0.95 -4.93 -6.60
N SER A 135 -0.43 -5.41 -5.46
CA SER A 135 0.45 -6.60 -5.42
C SER A 135 -0.26 -7.87 -5.91
N PHE A 136 -1.55 -8.02 -5.63
CA PHE A 136 -2.37 -9.15 -6.10
C PHE A 136 -2.50 -9.14 -7.61
N PHE A 137 -2.95 -8.02 -8.18
CA PHE A 137 -3.14 -7.91 -9.63
C PHE A 137 -1.83 -7.83 -10.40
N TRP A 138 -0.75 -7.35 -9.78
CA TRP A 138 0.60 -7.42 -10.32
C TRP A 138 1.10 -8.87 -10.43
N SER A 139 0.91 -9.68 -9.38
CA SER A 139 1.21 -11.12 -9.41
C SER A 139 0.31 -11.87 -10.40
N ALA A 140 -0.97 -11.51 -10.49
CA ALA A 140 -1.89 -12.07 -11.49
C ALA A 140 -1.40 -11.77 -12.91
N THR A 141 -1.02 -10.51 -13.18
CA THR A 141 -0.46 -10.08 -14.47
C THR A 141 0.82 -10.85 -14.81
N LEU A 142 1.74 -11.01 -13.85
CA LEU A 142 2.96 -11.83 -14.01
C LEU A 142 2.63 -13.28 -14.37
N LEU A 143 1.67 -13.90 -13.70
CA LEU A 143 1.28 -15.29 -13.96
C LEU A 143 0.62 -15.45 -15.33
N VAL A 144 -0.31 -14.56 -15.68
CA VAL A 144 -0.97 -14.57 -16.99
C VAL A 144 0.04 -14.33 -18.10
N ALA A 145 0.99 -13.40 -17.92
CA ALA A 145 2.07 -13.13 -18.87
C ALA A 145 2.98 -14.35 -19.01
N ALA A 146 3.28 -15.05 -17.91
CA ALA A 146 4.04 -16.30 -17.95
C ALA A 146 3.35 -17.39 -18.77
N TRP A 147 2.03 -17.53 -18.65
CA TRP A 147 1.24 -18.49 -19.45
C TRP A 147 1.06 -18.09 -20.91
N GLU A 148 0.98 -16.80 -21.19
CA GLU A 148 0.80 -16.27 -22.54
C GLU A 148 2.10 -16.37 -23.35
N PHE A 149 3.19 -15.83 -22.83
CA PHE A 149 4.43 -15.69 -23.59
C PHE A 149 5.32 -16.94 -23.55
N PHE A 150 5.15 -17.81 -22.56
CA PHE A 150 6.00 -18.99 -22.36
C PHE A 150 5.22 -20.31 -22.23
N PRO A 151 4.30 -20.66 -23.16
CA PRO A 151 3.46 -21.85 -23.05
C PRO A 151 4.26 -23.17 -23.01
N ASP A 152 3.68 -24.23 -22.44
CA ASP A 152 4.40 -25.51 -22.28
C ASP A 152 4.61 -26.18 -23.63
N SER A 153 5.85 -26.61 -23.88
CA SER A 153 6.33 -27.17 -25.15
C SER A 153 5.48 -28.36 -25.64
N GLY A 154 4.82 -29.09 -24.73
CA GLY A 154 3.94 -30.22 -25.05
C GLY A 154 2.69 -29.86 -25.86
N ARG A 155 2.27 -28.58 -25.91
CA ARG A 155 1.21 -28.13 -26.83
C ARG A 155 1.71 -27.84 -28.24
N LEU A 156 2.99 -27.47 -28.39
CA LEU A 156 3.57 -27.16 -29.70
C LEU A 156 3.89 -28.43 -30.51
N SER A 157 4.22 -29.54 -29.86
CA SER A 157 4.47 -30.83 -30.56
C SER A 157 3.21 -31.44 -31.21
N ARG A 158 2.00 -30.99 -30.84
CA ARG A 158 0.75 -31.55 -31.38
C ARG A 158 0.37 -31.01 -32.77
N HIS A 159 1.04 -29.96 -33.25
CA HIS A 159 0.72 -29.29 -34.52
C HIS A 159 1.82 -29.40 -35.60
N GLY A 160 2.89 -30.19 -35.38
CA GLY A 160 3.85 -30.52 -36.45
C GLY A 160 4.56 -29.33 -37.13
N LEU A 161 4.56 -28.13 -36.54
CA LEU A 161 5.12 -26.93 -37.15
C LEU A 161 6.54 -26.67 -36.66
N ILE A 162 7.47 -26.86 -37.60
CA ILE A 162 8.86 -26.44 -37.61
C ILE A 162 8.92 -24.92 -37.36
N LYS A 163 9.74 -24.51 -36.37
CA LYS A 163 9.90 -23.14 -35.80
C LYS A 163 8.67 -22.62 -35.02
N ALA A 164 8.66 -22.91 -33.71
CA ALA A 164 7.75 -22.35 -32.71
C ALA A 164 7.75 -20.81 -32.73
N THR A 165 6.85 -20.22 -33.49
CA THR A 165 6.61 -18.77 -33.50
C THR A 165 5.55 -18.49 -32.44
N TYR A 166 5.74 -17.47 -31.60
CA TYR A 166 4.74 -17.10 -30.59
C TYR A 166 3.42 -16.70 -31.26
N VAL A 167 2.31 -17.25 -30.77
CA VAL A 167 0.96 -16.95 -31.25
C VAL A 167 0.15 -16.35 -30.10
N PRO A 168 -0.33 -15.09 -30.26
CA PRO A 168 -1.20 -14.44 -29.29
C PRO A 168 -2.47 -15.24 -28.97
N THR A 169 -2.84 -15.33 -27.70
CA THR A 169 -4.08 -15.99 -27.26
C THR A 169 -5.05 -15.03 -26.55
N TRP A 170 -6.25 -15.52 -26.24
CA TRP A 170 -7.26 -14.79 -25.47
C TRP A 170 -6.75 -14.30 -24.10
N ARG A 171 -5.65 -14.86 -23.59
CA ARG A 171 -5.04 -14.42 -22.32
C ARG A 171 -4.52 -12.97 -22.39
N ILE A 172 -4.31 -12.40 -23.57
CA ILE A 172 -4.04 -10.96 -23.70
C ILE A 172 -5.20 -10.13 -23.15
N VAL A 173 -6.45 -10.59 -23.30
CA VAL A 173 -7.62 -9.94 -22.71
C VAL A 173 -7.56 -9.99 -21.18
N LEU A 174 -7.12 -11.11 -20.61
CA LEU A 174 -6.88 -11.21 -19.17
C LEU A 174 -5.76 -10.27 -18.71
N LEU A 175 -4.71 -10.05 -19.51
CA LEU A 175 -3.69 -9.05 -19.19
C LEU A 175 -4.28 -7.64 -19.13
N GLY A 176 -5.15 -7.28 -20.09
CA GLY A 176 -5.90 -6.01 -20.05
C GLY A 176 -6.73 -5.88 -18.77
N LEU A 177 -7.45 -6.93 -18.40
CA LEU A 177 -8.25 -6.97 -17.17
C LEU A 177 -7.38 -6.81 -15.90
N THR A 178 -6.32 -7.62 -15.75
CA THR A 178 -5.50 -7.59 -14.53
C THR A 178 -4.71 -6.28 -14.40
N VAL A 179 -4.27 -5.68 -15.51
CA VAL A 179 -3.61 -4.36 -15.49
C VAL A 179 -4.61 -3.26 -15.12
N ALA A 180 -5.85 -3.31 -15.63
CA ALA A 180 -6.89 -2.36 -15.23
C ALA A 180 -7.23 -2.47 -13.74
N LEU A 181 -7.36 -3.69 -13.20
CA LEU A 181 -7.60 -3.92 -11.77
C LEU A 181 -6.40 -3.50 -10.90
N ALA A 182 -5.17 -3.65 -11.38
CA ALA A 182 -4.00 -3.05 -10.75
C ALA A 182 -4.13 -1.51 -10.71
N GLY A 183 -4.56 -0.89 -11.81
CA GLY A 183 -4.87 0.54 -11.88
C GLY A 183 -5.99 0.99 -10.95
N LEU A 184 -7.04 0.18 -10.77
CA LEU A 184 -8.11 0.40 -9.77
C LEU A 184 -7.69 0.10 -8.32
N SER A 185 -6.48 -0.41 -8.11
CA SER A 185 -5.88 -0.50 -6.78
C SER A 185 -5.03 0.73 -6.50
N LYS A 186 -4.14 1.09 -7.44
CA LYS A 186 -3.26 2.25 -7.33
C LYS A 186 -2.83 2.67 -8.73
N TYR A 187 -2.65 3.98 -8.96
CA TYR A 187 -2.20 4.53 -10.25
C TYR A 187 -0.87 3.92 -10.78
N HIS A 188 -0.09 3.32 -9.89
CA HIS A 188 1.12 2.57 -10.23
C HIS A 188 0.85 1.38 -11.19
N GLY A 189 -0.37 0.85 -11.21
CA GLY A 189 -0.80 -0.16 -12.18
C GLY A 189 -0.74 0.30 -13.64
N PHE A 190 -0.78 1.60 -13.93
CA PHE A 190 -0.57 2.11 -15.28
C PHE A 190 0.88 1.92 -15.74
N VAL A 191 1.84 2.07 -14.82
CA VAL A 191 3.27 1.79 -15.11
C VAL A 191 3.44 0.31 -15.47
N LEU A 192 2.74 -0.61 -14.78
CA LEU A 192 2.72 -2.04 -15.13
C LEU A 192 2.23 -2.28 -16.57
N GLY A 193 1.16 -1.59 -16.99
CA GLY A 193 0.63 -1.69 -18.36
C GLY A 193 1.63 -1.21 -19.41
N VAL A 194 2.23 -0.04 -19.20
CA VAL A 194 3.28 0.51 -20.07
C VAL A 194 4.49 -0.43 -20.13
N SER A 195 4.91 -0.96 -18.99
CA SER A 195 5.99 -1.95 -18.88
C SER A 195 5.72 -3.22 -19.69
N LEU A 196 4.49 -3.75 -19.65
CA LEU A 196 4.09 -4.94 -20.39
C LEU A 196 4.09 -4.70 -21.91
N VAL A 197 3.60 -3.54 -22.34
CA VAL A 197 3.67 -3.11 -23.75
C VAL A 197 5.14 -2.92 -24.17
N GLY A 198 5.96 -2.31 -23.32
CA GLY A 198 7.40 -2.11 -23.53
C GLY A 198 8.14 -3.43 -23.73
N PHE A 199 7.87 -4.46 -22.92
CA PHE A 199 8.39 -5.80 -23.12
C PHE A 199 8.03 -6.37 -24.51
N CYS A 200 6.74 -6.31 -24.88
CA CYS A 200 6.28 -6.83 -26.18
C CYS A 200 6.90 -6.08 -27.36
N ALA A 201 7.08 -4.76 -27.24
CA ALA A 201 7.71 -3.93 -28.27
C ALA A 201 9.22 -4.22 -28.40
N ALA A 202 9.92 -4.37 -27.28
CA ALA A 202 11.36 -4.58 -27.24
C ALA A 202 11.76 -5.93 -27.89
N TYR A 203 11.01 -7.00 -27.64
CA TYR A 203 11.38 -8.35 -28.07
C TYR A 203 10.60 -8.81 -29.29
N ARG A 204 11.32 -8.99 -30.42
CA ARG A 204 10.75 -9.36 -31.73
C ARG A 204 9.71 -10.49 -31.70
N PRO A 205 9.92 -11.61 -30.98
CA PRO A 205 8.94 -12.70 -30.95
C PRO A 205 7.57 -12.28 -30.40
N TYR A 206 7.51 -11.33 -29.47
CA TYR A 206 6.28 -10.95 -28.77
C TYR A 206 5.59 -9.72 -29.37
N ARG A 207 6.18 -9.07 -30.37
CA ARG A 207 5.54 -7.93 -31.09
C ARG A 207 4.22 -8.31 -31.75
N ALA A 208 4.02 -9.60 -32.07
CA ALA A 208 2.76 -10.11 -32.58
C ALA A 208 1.60 -9.90 -31.59
N ALA A 209 1.86 -9.88 -30.28
CA ALA A 209 0.84 -9.57 -29.27
C ALA A 209 0.22 -8.20 -29.55
N LEU A 210 1.04 -7.18 -29.79
CA LEU A 210 0.58 -5.79 -29.99
C LEU A 210 -0.30 -5.61 -31.24
N ARG A 211 -0.22 -6.51 -32.22
CA ARG A 211 -1.00 -6.47 -33.47
C ARG A 211 -2.17 -7.45 -33.48
N SER A 212 -2.34 -8.20 -32.40
CA SER A 212 -3.37 -9.23 -32.28
C SER A 212 -4.77 -8.61 -32.15
N PRO A 213 -5.83 -9.22 -32.72
CA PRO A 213 -7.21 -8.84 -32.42
C PRO A 213 -7.53 -8.97 -30.92
N TRP A 214 -6.84 -9.87 -30.21
CA TRP A 214 -6.96 -9.99 -28.75
C TRP A 214 -6.49 -8.74 -28.01
N THR A 215 -5.58 -7.95 -28.58
CA THR A 215 -5.13 -6.68 -27.98
C THR A 215 -6.20 -5.60 -28.10
N LEU A 216 -6.93 -5.55 -29.23
CA LEU A 216 -8.08 -4.65 -29.35
C LEU A 216 -9.13 -4.98 -28.28
N LEU A 217 -9.46 -6.26 -28.13
CA LEU A 217 -10.40 -6.70 -27.10
C LEU A 217 -9.86 -6.45 -25.68
N ALA A 218 -8.56 -6.60 -25.45
CA ALA A 218 -7.92 -6.28 -24.18
C ALA A 218 -8.02 -4.78 -23.84
N LEU A 219 -7.87 -3.89 -24.83
CA LEU A 219 -8.05 -2.44 -24.64
C LEU A 219 -9.50 -2.08 -24.31
N VAL A 220 -10.47 -2.74 -24.95
CA VAL A 220 -11.90 -2.58 -24.61
C VAL A 220 -12.17 -3.03 -23.18
N VAL A 221 -11.71 -4.23 -22.80
CA VAL A 221 -11.89 -4.74 -21.43
C VAL A 221 -11.16 -3.87 -20.41
N PHE A 222 -9.96 -3.41 -20.72
CA PHE A 222 -9.19 -2.48 -19.87
C PHE A 222 -9.98 -1.18 -19.63
N GLY A 223 -10.51 -0.57 -20.69
CA GLY A 223 -11.28 0.66 -20.59
C GLY A 223 -12.60 0.50 -19.83
N LEU A 224 -13.34 -0.58 -20.10
CA LEU A 224 -14.57 -0.90 -19.37
C LEU A 224 -14.31 -1.18 -17.89
N THR A 225 -13.21 -1.86 -17.57
CA THR A 225 -12.84 -2.16 -16.19
C THR A 225 -12.50 -0.88 -15.43
N LEU A 226 -11.86 0.11 -16.07
CA LEU A 226 -11.54 1.40 -15.47
C LEU A 226 -12.72 2.37 -15.35
N PHE A 227 -13.93 1.96 -15.75
CA PHE A 227 -15.13 2.78 -15.69
C PHE A 227 -15.35 3.47 -14.33
N PRO A 228 -15.23 2.80 -13.15
CA PRO A 228 -15.42 3.46 -11.86
C PRO A 228 -14.50 4.68 -11.64
N LEU A 229 -13.23 4.56 -12.08
CA LEU A 229 -12.22 5.60 -11.93
C LEU A 229 -12.54 6.83 -12.79
N TRP A 230 -12.83 6.62 -14.08
CA TRP A 230 -13.05 7.72 -15.01
C TRP A 230 -14.43 8.35 -14.83
N TYR A 231 -15.45 7.55 -14.53
CA TYR A 231 -16.78 8.05 -14.23
C TYR A 231 -16.73 9.00 -13.03
N TRP A 232 -16.17 8.55 -11.90
CA TRP A 232 -16.06 9.39 -10.71
C TRP A 232 -15.27 10.68 -10.99
N ASN A 233 -14.10 10.58 -11.62
CA ASN A 233 -13.28 11.75 -11.92
C ASN A 233 -13.98 12.72 -12.87
N SER A 234 -14.77 12.24 -13.85
CA SER A 234 -15.54 13.11 -14.75
C SER A 234 -16.60 13.95 -14.03
N GLN A 235 -17.08 13.48 -12.88
CA GLN A 235 -18.05 14.19 -12.04
C GLN A 235 -17.38 15.10 -10.99
N ASN A 236 -16.05 15.03 -10.85
CA ASN A 236 -15.28 15.69 -9.79
C ASN A 236 -14.05 16.41 -10.37
N ASP A 237 -14.20 17.05 -11.53
CA ASP A 237 -13.19 17.91 -12.17
C ASP A 237 -11.80 17.26 -12.36
N TRP A 238 -11.77 15.94 -12.52
CA TRP A 238 -10.55 15.14 -12.63
C TRP A 238 -9.57 15.35 -11.46
N ILE A 239 -10.11 15.66 -10.27
CA ILE A 239 -9.33 16.09 -9.10
C ILE A 239 -8.26 15.08 -8.70
N SER A 240 -8.52 13.77 -8.81
CA SER A 240 -7.53 12.75 -8.45
C SER A 240 -6.31 12.81 -9.36
N PHE A 241 -6.51 13.01 -10.66
CA PHE A 241 -5.40 13.12 -11.61
C PHE A 241 -4.63 14.42 -11.40
N ARG A 242 -5.32 15.54 -11.12
CA ARG A 242 -4.69 16.81 -10.78
C ARG A 242 -3.83 16.69 -9.53
N PHE A 243 -4.32 15.97 -8.52
CA PHE A 243 -3.59 15.68 -7.30
C PHE A 243 -2.32 14.88 -7.57
N GLN A 244 -2.44 13.74 -8.27
CA GLN A 244 -1.33 12.81 -8.52
C GLN A 244 -0.26 13.37 -9.48
N LEU A 245 -0.63 14.26 -10.41
CA LEU A 245 0.28 14.79 -11.42
C LEU A 245 0.91 16.13 -11.04
N GLY A 246 0.30 16.90 -10.15
CA GLY A 246 0.72 18.27 -9.82
C GLY A 246 0.60 18.61 -8.35
N MET A 247 -0.64 18.71 -7.83
CA MET A 247 -0.91 19.36 -6.54
C MET A 247 -0.17 18.72 -5.36
N ARG A 248 0.08 17.40 -5.40
CA ARG A 248 0.86 16.69 -4.37
C ARG A 248 2.29 17.20 -4.21
N PHE A 249 2.83 17.90 -5.22
CA PHE A 249 4.21 18.40 -5.24
C PHE A 249 4.33 19.92 -5.12
N ASP A 250 3.21 20.66 -5.04
CA ASP A 250 3.20 22.13 -5.06
C ASP A 250 3.45 22.76 -3.67
N GLY A 251 3.45 21.95 -2.60
CA GLY A 251 3.69 22.38 -1.21
C GLY A 251 5.14 22.36 -0.72
N THR A 252 6.10 21.91 -1.54
CA THR A 252 7.52 21.92 -1.18
C THR A 252 8.15 23.27 -1.53
N SER A 253 8.43 24.07 -0.50
CA SER A 253 9.06 25.39 -0.62
C SER A 253 10.37 25.32 -1.42
N ALA A 254 10.35 25.99 -2.58
CA ALA A 254 11.38 26.13 -3.61
C ALA A 254 11.48 25.01 -4.67
N PRO A 255 11.41 25.34 -5.98
CA PRO A 255 11.76 24.41 -7.04
C PRO A 255 13.26 24.08 -6.96
N SER A 256 13.61 23.05 -6.20
CA SER A 256 14.97 22.53 -6.22
C SER A 256 15.20 21.82 -7.56
N GLY A 257 16.23 22.22 -8.28
CA GLY A 257 16.73 21.45 -9.43
C GLY A 257 17.05 20.01 -9.00
N PHE A 258 17.16 19.11 -9.98
CA PHE A 258 17.47 17.70 -9.71
C PHE A 258 18.80 17.57 -8.92
N SER A 259 18.75 16.88 -7.78
CA SER A 259 19.88 16.58 -6.91
C SER A 259 20.21 15.09 -6.94
N LEU A 260 21.39 14.75 -7.47
CA LEU A 260 21.92 13.39 -7.43
C LEU A 260 22.11 12.91 -5.98
N GLY A 261 22.49 13.81 -5.06
CA GLY A 261 22.64 13.49 -3.64
C GLY A 261 21.32 13.06 -3.01
N GLN A 262 20.23 13.77 -3.29
CA GLN A 262 18.89 13.39 -2.83
C GLN A 262 18.45 12.06 -3.45
N MET A 263 18.70 11.85 -4.74
CA MET A 263 18.42 10.59 -5.44
C MET A 263 19.12 9.40 -4.76
N VAL A 264 20.42 9.55 -4.46
CA VAL A 264 21.22 8.52 -3.77
C VAL A 264 20.73 8.32 -2.33
N GLY A 265 20.40 9.40 -1.62
CA GLY A 265 19.82 9.36 -0.28
C GLY A 265 18.50 8.58 -0.25
N TYR A 266 17.60 8.84 -1.21
CA TYR A 266 16.36 8.11 -1.37
C TYR A 266 16.59 6.64 -1.73
N TRP A 267 17.55 6.34 -2.60
CA TRP A 267 17.92 4.96 -2.92
C TRP A 267 18.41 4.20 -1.69
N LEU A 268 19.27 4.82 -0.87
CA LEU A 268 19.73 4.25 0.39
C LEU A 268 18.59 4.05 1.39
N LEU A 269 17.66 5.01 1.47
CA LEU A 269 16.44 4.88 2.27
C LEU A 269 15.61 3.68 1.80
N SER A 270 15.43 3.51 0.49
CA SER A 270 14.72 2.35 -0.06
C SER A 270 15.42 1.02 0.28
N VAL A 271 16.75 0.98 0.27
CA VAL A 271 17.54 -0.18 0.72
C VAL A 271 17.34 -0.46 2.21
N LEU A 272 17.26 0.58 3.04
CA LEU A 272 16.99 0.45 4.47
C LEU A 272 15.60 -0.16 4.73
N TYR A 273 14.56 0.34 4.05
CA TYR A 273 13.19 -0.18 4.15
C TYR A 273 13.06 -1.64 3.67
N LEU A 274 13.85 -2.02 2.66
CA LEU A 274 13.95 -3.42 2.20
C LEU A 274 14.73 -4.33 3.17
N PHE A 275 15.31 -3.77 4.23
CA PHE A 275 16.38 -4.34 5.05
C PHE A 275 17.69 -4.52 4.24
N PRO A 276 18.82 -3.90 4.63
CA PRO A 276 20.03 -3.84 3.80
C PRO A 276 20.54 -5.19 3.28
N LEU A 277 20.39 -6.25 4.08
CA LEU A 277 20.79 -7.60 3.68
C LEU A 277 19.94 -8.18 2.54
N PHE A 278 18.75 -7.64 2.24
CA PHE A 278 17.97 -7.97 1.04
C PHE A 278 18.01 -6.86 -0.01
N GLY A 279 17.99 -5.59 0.41
CA GLY A 279 17.99 -4.43 -0.47
C GLY A 279 19.22 -4.36 -1.39
N PHE A 280 20.44 -4.50 -0.84
CA PHE A 280 21.66 -4.48 -1.66
C PHE A 280 21.72 -5.66 -2.65
N PRO A 281 21.49 -6.92 -2.24
CA PRO A 281 21.41 -8.04 -3.19
C PRO A 281 20.34 -7.86 -4.27
N LEU A 282 19.17 -7.30 -3.94
CA LEU A 282 18.08 -7.07 -4.89
C LEU A 282 18.52 -6.10 -5.98
N TRP A 283 19.09 -4.94 -5.62
CA TRP A 283 19.60 -3.95 -6.58
C TRP A 283 20.80 -4.47 -7.37
N TRP A 284 21.70 -5.22 -6.74
CA TRP A 284 22.81 -5.89 -7.43
C TRP A 284 22.29 -6.87 -8.49
N VAL A 285 21.29 -7.68 -8.16
CA VAL A 285 20.65 -8.61 -9.11
C VAL A 285 19.97 -7.85 -10.23
N ALA A 286 19.23 -6.79 -9.93
CA ALA A 286 18.61 -5.92 -10.92
C ALA A 286 19.67 -5.39 -11.92
N ALA A 287 20.75 -4.80 -11.43
CA ALA A 287 21.84 -4.27 -12.26
C ALA A 287 22.53 -5.36 -13.08
N LYS A 288 22.87 -6.50 -12.47
CA LYS A 288 23.52 -7.64 -13.13
C LYS A 288 22.66 -8.20 -14.26
N GLN A 289 21.36 -8.36 -14.04
CA GLN A 289 20.45 -8.91 -15.04
C GLN A 289 20.18 -7.89 -16.16
N SER A 290 20.06 -6.60 -15.84
CA SER A 290 20.01 -5.54 -16.85
C SER A 290 21.25 -5.54 -17.75
N GLY A 291 22.45 -5.66 -17.18
CA GLY A 291 23.69 -5.77 -17.96
C GLY A 291 23.71 -6.98 -18.89
N LYS A 292 23.22 -8.14 -18.41
CA LYS A 292 23.06 -9.34 -19.25
C LYS A 292 22.06 -9.13 -20.39
N GLN A 293 20.97 -8.41 -20.16
CA GLN A 293 20.00 -8.09 -21.22
C GLN A 293 20.61 -7.13 -22.26
N ALA A 294 21.36 -6.13 -21.83
CA ALA A 294 22.05 -5.22 -22.74
C ALA A 294 23.05 -5.97 -23.64
N LEU A 295 23.85 -6.88 -23.07
CA LEU A 295 24.76 -7.74 -23.84
C LEU A 295 24.01 -8.65 -24.82
N PHE A 296 22.88 -9.23 -24.39
CA PHE A 296 22.04 -10.06 -25.25
C PHE A 296 21.40 -9.27 -26.40
N TRP A 297 21.08 -7.98 -26.21
CA TRP A 297 20.57 -7.13 -27.30
C TRP A 297 21.63 -6.83 -28.35
N VAL A 298 22.90 -6.66 -27.95
CA VAL A 298 24.02 -6.43 -28.87
C VAL A 298 24.43 -7.71 -29.58
N SER A 299 24.50 -8.82 -28.84
CA SER A 299 24.96 -10.12 -29.32
C SER A 299 23.96 -11.22 -28.91
N PRO A 300 22.85 -11.39 -29.64
CA PRO A 300 21.82 -12.35 -29.29
C PRO A 300 22.34 -13.79 -29.43
N SER A 301 22.01 -14.64 -28.45
CA SER A 301 22.36 -16.07 -28.49
C SER A 301 21.71 -16.77 -29.69
N LEU A 302 22.43 -17.72 -30.28
CA LEU A 302 21.95 -18.60 -31.35
C LEU A 302 21.08 -19.74 -30.82
N SER A 303 21.17 -20.06 -29.52
CA SER A 303 20.40 -21.14 -28.89
C SER A 303 18.99 -20.67 -28.51
N SER A 304 17.97 -21.41 -28.93
CA SER A 304 16.57 -21.11 -28.60
C SER A 304 16.30 -21.13 -27.10
N ASP A 305 16.93 -22.05 -26.37
CA ASP A 305 16.68 -22.23 -24.93
C ASP A 305 17.31 -21.10 -24.11
N GLU A 306 18.49 -20.64 -24.51
CA GLU A 306 19.15 -19.49 -23.90
C GLU A 306 18.36 -18.20 -24.16
N ALA A 307 17.93 -17.97 -25.40
CA ALA A 307 17.09 -16.83 -25.74
C ALA A 307 15.77 -16.83 -24.93
N GLN A 308 15.11 -17.98 -24.78
CA GLN A 308 13.91 -18.11 -23.94
C GLN A 308 14.19 -17.80 -22.46
N HIS A 309 15.34 -18.23 -21.93
CA HIS A 309 15.75 -17.86 -20.57
C HIS A 309 15.93 -16.35 -20.41
N HIS A 310 16.55 -15.69 -21.38
CA HIS A 310 16.71 -14.24 -21.41
C HIS A 310 15.35 -13.53 -21.47
N TYR A 311 14.41 -14.00 -22.29
CA TYR A 311 13.07 -13.41 -22.37
C TYR A 311 12.30 -13.50 -21.05
N LYS A 312 12.41 -14.62 -20.32
CA LYS A 312 11.79 -14.78 -19.00
C LYS A 312 12.34 -13.78 -17.98
N GLN A 313 13.65 -13.58 -17.98
CA GLN A 313 14.28 -12.58 -17.12
C GLN A 313 13.87 -11.16 -17.54
N ALA A 314 13.83 -10.90 -18.85
CA ALA A 314 13.44 -9.62 -19.39
C ALA A 314 12.01 -9.24 -19.04
N LEU A 315 11.06 -10.18 -19.07
CA LEU A 315 9.69 -9.92 -18.64
C LEU A 315 9.68 -9.36 -17.21
N ILE A 316 10.38 -10.00 -16.28
CA ILE A 316 10.42 -9.54 -14.88
C ILE A 316 11.09 -8.17 -14.77
N LEU A 317 12.19 -7.95 -15.49
CA LEU A 317 12.87 -6.65 -15.52
C LEU A 317 11.97 -5.55 -16.07
N TRP A 318 11.25 -5.79 -17.16
CA TRP A 318 10.32 -4.82 -17.73
C TRP A 318 9.17 -4.50 -16.78
N LEU A 319 8.58 -5.51 -16.14
CA LEU A 319 7.51 -5.25 -15.19
C LEU A 319 8.03 -4.56 -13.92
N SER A 320 9.28 -4.78 -13.50
CA SER A 320 9.80 -4.29 -12.21
C SER A 320 10.64 -3.02 -12.27
N LEU A 321 11.59 -2.92 -13.21
CA LEU A 321 12.57 -1.83 -13.24
C LEU A 321 11.97 -0.45 -13.52
N PRO A 322 11.01 -0.27 -14.46
CA PRO A 322 10.51 1.05 -14.78
C PRO A 322 9.95 1.78 -13.55
N ILE A 323 9.20 1.09 -12.70
CA ILE A 323 8.67 1.69 -11.47
C ILE A 323 9.76 1.91 -10.42
N MET A 324 10.72 0.98 -10.28
CA MET A 324 11.86 1.15 -9.37
C MET A 324 12.71 2.37 -9.76
N LEU A 325 13.02 2.52 -11.05
CA LEU A 325 13.84 3.61 -11.57
C LEU A 325 13.09 4.93 -11.56
N LEU A 326 11.81 4.94 -11.96
CA LEU A 326 10.97 6.15 -11.96
C LEU A 326 10.98 6.83 -10.59
N PHE A 327 10.65 6.11 -9.53
CA PHE A 327 10.59 6.70 -8.19
C PHE A 327 11.97 6.97 -7.59
N THR A 328 12.98 6.17 -7.93
CA THR A 328 14.35 6.46 -7.54
C THR A 328 14.83 7.79 -8.15
N LEU A 329 14.56 8.02 -9.44
CA LEU A 329 14.88 9.27 -10.13
C LEU A 329 14.06 10.44 -9.58
N LEU A 330 12.76 10.26 -9.35
CA LEU A 330 11.91 11.31 -8.76
C LEU A 330 12.36 11.70 -7.35
N GLY A 331 12.94 10.78 -6.58
CA GLY A 331 13.57 11.05 -5.28
C GLY A 331 14.73 12.04 -5.33
N GLY A 332 15.27 12.34 -6.53
CA GLY A 332 16.24 13.42 -6.72
C GLY A 332 15.62 14.81 -6.88
N LYS A 333 14.29 14.92 -6.95
CA LYS A 333 13.58 16.20 -7.13
C LYS A 333 12.50 16.42 -6.07
N GLN A 334 11.88 15.35 -5.60
CA GLN A 334 10.74 15.39 -4.69
C GLN A 334 10.95 14.41 -3.55
N GLN A 335 10.30 14.67 -2.41
CA GLN A 335 10.16 13.65 -1.39
C GLN A 335 9.21 12.56 -1.89
N ILE A 336 9.66 11.31 -1.78
CA ILE A 336 8.95 10.15 -2.29
C ILE A 336 8.84 9.13 -1.15
N LEU A 337 7.66 8.55 -0.96
CA LEU A 337 7.51 7.49 0.03
C LEU A 337 8.23 6.21 -0.45
N PRO A 338 9.01 5.54 0.42
CA PRO A 338 9.73 4.30 0.06
C PRO A 338 8.82 3.15 -0.41
N ALA A 339 7.52 3.22 -0.12
CA ALA A 339 6.52 2.25 -0.58
C ALA A 339 6.19 2.38 -2.08
N TRP A 340 6.42 3.52 -2.73
CA TRP A 340 6.06 3.74 -4.14
C TRP A 340 6.79 2.81 -5.13
N PRO A 341 8.11 2.57 -5.03
CA PRO A 341 8.81 1.60 -5.89
C PRO A 341 8.57 0.13 -5.49
N ALA A 342 7.90 -0.14 -4.36
CA ALA A 342 7.77 -1.48 -3.81
C ALA A 342 7.10 -2.53 -4.72
N PRO A 343 6.15 -2.21 -5.63
CA PRO A 343 5.64 -3.17 -6.61
C PRO A 343 6.72 -3.69 -7.57
N GLY A 344 7.72 -2.86 -7.87
CA GLY A 344 8.88 -3.29 -8.65
C GLY A 344 9.79 -4.20 -7.84
N TYR A 345 10.03 -3.89 -6.56
CA TYR A 345 10.78 -4.79 -5.68
C TYR A 345 10.10 -6.16 -5.56
N TRP A 346 8.77 -6.17 -5.43
CA TRP A 346 7.93 -7.37 -5.39
C TRP A 346 8.15 -8.31 -6.60
N GLY A 347 8.12 -7.78 -7.82
CA GLY A 347 8.44 -8.56 -9.02
C GLY A 347 9.91 -9.00 -9.06
N MET A 348 10.83 -8.12 -8.68
CA MET A 348 12.27 -8.38 -8.68
C MET A 348 12.69 -9.50 -7.70
N VAL A 349 11.89 -9.77 -6.65
CA VAL A 349 12.12 -10.90 -5.72
C VAL A 349 12.28 -12.22 -6.48
N ILE A 350 11.62 -12.42 -7.62
CA ILE A 350 11.74 -13.65 -8.42
C ILE A 350 13.18 -13.83 -8.94
N LEU A 351 13.78 -12.76 -9.48
CA LEU A 351 15.16 -12.80 -9.98
C LEU A 351 16.16 -12.91 -8.84
N LEU A 352 15.89 -12.24 -7.71
CA LEU A 352 16.69 -12.41 -6.49
C LEU A 352 16.65 -13.88 -6.04
N ALA A 353 15.48 -14.51 -6.00
CA ALA A 353 15.31 -15.91 -5.61
C ALA A 353 16.10 -16.86 -6.52
N ALA A 354 16.05 -16.65 -7.84
CA ALA A 354 16.84 -17.43 -8.78
C ALA A 354 18.36 -17.29 -8.53
N GLN A 355 18.84 -16.08 -8.24
CA GLN A 355 20.25 -15.83 -7.93
C GLN A 355 20.65 -16.39 -6.56
N VAL A 356 19.77 -16.32 -5.55
CA VAL A 356 20.00 -16.89 -4.22
C VAL A 356 20.18 -18.40 -4.28
N LEU A 357 19.43 -19.11 -5.13
CA LEU A 357 19.62 -20.56 -5.33
C LEU A 357 21.00 -20.89 -5.93
N VAL A 358 21.51 -20.04 -6.82
CA VAL A 358 22.88 -20.20 -7.34
C VAL A 358 23.90 -20.01 -6.21
N TRP A 359 23.75 -18.96 -5.40
CA TRP A 359 24.62 -18.73 -4.24
C TRP A 359 24.49 -19.84 -3.19
N GLN A 360 23.30 -20.42 -3.02
CA GLN A 360 23.05 -21.50 -2.08
C GLN A 360 23.79 -22.78 -2.48
N ARG A 361 23.88 -23.08 -3.78
CA ARG A 361 24.69 -24.22 -4.27
C ARG A 361 26.18 -24.03 -3.99
N GLN A 362 26.68 -22.79 -4.10
CA GLN A 362 28.09 -22.47 -3.89
C GLN A 362 28.46 -22.34 -2.40
N ARG A 363 27.58 -21.73 -1.60
CA ARG A 363 27.81 -21.37 -0.19
C ARG A 363 26.56 -21.67 0.67
N PRO A 364 26.16 -22.95 0.83
CA PRO A 364 24.88 -23.32 1.45
C PRO A 364 24.75 -22.86 2.90
N ARG A 365 25.82 -22.97 3.70
CA ARG A 365 25.82 -22.55 5.11
C ARG A 365 25.63 -21.04 5.26
N LEU A 366 26.27 -20.25 4.39
CA LEU A 366 26.18 -18.79 4.41
C LEU A 366 24.75 -18.33 4.09
N ILE A 367 24.15 -18.85 3.01
CA ILE A 367 22.79 -18.49 2.62
C ILE A 367 21.77 -18.93 3.68
N ARG A 368 21.94 -20.13 4.27
CA ARG A 368 21.09 -20.56 5.39
C ARG A 368 21.19 -19.61 6.58
N ARG A 369 22.40 -19.23 6.99
CA ARG A 369 22.62 -18.29 8.12
C ARG A 369 22.06 -16.91 7.81
N TRP A 370 22.22 -16.42 6.58
CA TRP A 370 21.64 -15.14 6.15
C TRP A 370 20.12 -15.15 6.25
N LEU A 371 19.43 -16.15 5.66
CA LEU A 371 17.97 -16.20 5.70
C LEU A 371 17.42 -16.41 7.11
N TRP A 372 17.95 -17.38 7.86
CA TRP A 372 17.48 -17.64 9.24
C TRP A 372 17.86 -16.53 10.21
N GLY A 373 19.08 -15.99 10.10
CA GLY A 373 19.54 -14.88 10.93
C GLY A 373 18.74 -13.61 10.68
N SER A 374 18.44 -13.30 9.41
CA SER A 374 17.56 -12.17 9.07
C SER A 374 16.15 -12.40 9.59
N GLY A 375 15.59 -13.60 9.41
CA GLY A 375 14.25 -13.93 9.90
C GLY A 375 14.14 -13.83 11.42
N LEU A 376 15.10 -14.37 12.16
CA LEU A 376 15.15 -14.26 13.61
C LEU A 376 15.32 -12.80 14.06
N PHE A 377 16.25 -12.07 13.46
CA PHE A 377 16.47 -10.66 13.79
C PHE A 377 15.21 -9.82 13.56
N LEU A 378 14.57 -9.96 12.39
CA LEU A 378 13.38 -9.19 12.03
C LEU A 378 12.17 -9.59 12.88
N ALA A 379 11.99 -10.87 13.19
CA ALA A 379 10.93 -11.32 14.10
C ALA A 379 11.14 -10.76 15.51
N SER A 380 12.36 -10.79 16.03
CA SER A 380 12.70 -10.20 17.34
C SER A 380 12.51 -8.68 17.35
N LEU A 381 12.99 -7.98 16.31
CA LEU A 381 12.79 -6.53 16.18
C LEU A 381 11.31 -6.18 16.12
N SER A 382 10.53 -6.92 15.34
CA SER A 382 9.07 -6.75 15.27
C SER A 382 8.39 -7.02 16.61
N ALA A 383 8.83 -8.02 17.36
CA ALA A 383 8.28 -8.31 18.69
C ALA A 383 8.58 -7.17 19.67
N VAL A 384 9.82 -6.65 19.69
CA VAL A 384 10.20 -5.49 20.51
C VAL A 384 9.38 -4.26 20.11
N ALA A 385 9.23 -3.98 18.82
CA ALA A 385 8.42 -2.86 18.33
C ALA A 385 6.95 -2.98 18.75
N LEU A 386 6.35 -4.16 18.62
CA LEU A 386 4.96 -4.40 19.05
C LEU A 386 4.78 -4.26 20.57
N LEU A 387 5.71 -4.79 21.35
CA LEU A 387 5.70 -4.62 22.81
C LEU A 387 5.87 -3.16 23.19
N HIS A 388 6.69 -2.39 22.45
CA HIS A 388 6.85 -0.97 22.70
C HIS A 388 5.58 -0.19 22.36
N LEU A 389 4.96 -0.47 21.21
CA LEU A 389 3.71 0.16 20.79
C LEU A 389 2.56 -0.06 21.77
N ARG A 390 2.47 -1.25 22.39
CA ARG A 390 1.37 -1.60 23.30
C ARG A 390 1.64 -1.33 24.77
N LEU A 391 2.86 -1.58 25.23
CA LEU A 391 3.21 -1.53 26.66
C LEU A 391 4.17 -0.39 26.99
N GLY A 392 4.80 0.24 25.99
CA GLY A 392 5.81 1.26 26.24
C GLY A 392 7.10 0.67 26.84
N ILE A 393 7.55 -0.52 26.42
CA ILE A 393 8.74 -1.17 27.03
C ILE A 393 10.04 -0.38 26.86
N LEU A 394 10.13 0.53 25.88
CA LEU A 394 11.27 1.44 25.70
C LEU A 394 10.93 2.88 26.11
N GLN A 395 9.69 3.15 26.53
CA GLN A 395 9.21 4.48 26.90
C GLN A 395 9.70 4.88 28.29
N GLN A 396 9.94 6.17 28.50
CA GLN A 396 10.34 6.77 29.77
C GLN A 396 9.44 7.98 30.08
N PRO A 397 8.65 7.98 31.18
CA PRO A 397 8.42 6.86 32.09
C PRO A 397 7.55 5.76 31.45
N SER A 398 7.60 4.55 32.02
CA SER A 398 6.62 3.49 31.78
C SER A 398 6.68 2.44 32.88
N THR A 399 5.51 1.93 33.28
CA THR A 399 5.33 0.83 34.22
C THR A 399 6.00 -0.46 33.72
N TYR A 400 6.14 -0.61 32.39
CA TYR A 400 6.74 -1.79 31.75
C TYR A 400 8.13 -1.50 31.17
N ALA A 401 8.74 -0.37 31.52
CA ALA A 401 10.01 0.08 30.96
C ALA A 401 11.13 -0.93 31.25
N LEU A 402 11.72 -1.49 30.19
CA LEU A 402 12.95 -2.26 30.29
C LEU A 402 14.11 -1.29 30.48
N PHE A 403 14.98 -1.59 31.44
CA PHE A 403 16.15 -0.77 31.78
C PHE A 403 15.81 0.68 32.18
N GLY A 404 14.60 0.94 32.68
CA GLY A 404 14.15 2.28 33.08
C GLY A 404 13.63 3.16 31.92
N GLY A 405 13.58 2.61 30.71
CA GLY A 405 13.14 3.32 29.51
C GLY A 405 14.31 3.99 28.80
N LEU A 406 14.21 4.15 27.48
CA LEU A 406 15.24 4.73 26.63
C LEU A 406 14.76 5.96 25.86
N LEU A 407 13.43 6.12 25.71
CA LEU A 407 12.81 7.16 24.90
C LEU A 407 11.81 7.94 25.75
N PRO A 408 12.07 9.23 26.05
CA PRO A 408 11.08 10.11 26.64
C PRO A 408 9.80 10.13 25.82
N VAL A 409 8.63 10.23 26.45
CA VAL A 409 7.33 10.26 25.77
C VAL A 409 7.28 11.33 24.68
N GLU A 410 7.86 12.50 24.95
CA GLU A 410 7.86 13.65 24.04
C GLU A 410 8.77 13.45 22.81
N GLN A 411 9.68 12.48 22.85
CA GLN A 411 10.60 12.13 21.77
C GLN A 411 10.27 10.80 21.10
N ASP A 412 9.28 10.08 21.65
CA ASP A 412 8.86 8.78 21.14
C ASP A 412 7.88 8.97 19.99
N GLY A 413 8.38 8.93 18.75
CA GLY A 413 7.54 9.06 17.55
C GLY A 413 6.46 7.98 17.39
N SER A 414 6.41 6.97 18.26
CA SER A 414 5.32 6.00 18.27
C SER A 414 4.03 6.50 18.96
N THR A 415 4.09 7.64 19.66
CA THR A 415 2.91 8.32 20.25
C THR A 415 1.99 8.93 19.20
N GLU A 416 2.50 9.16 17.99
CA GLU A 416 1.75 9.57 16.80
C GLU A 416 0.58 8.62 16.46
N LEU A 417 0.65 7.34 16.86
CA LEU A 417 -0.39 6.36 16.60
C LEU A 417 -1.43 6.36 17.71
N ILE A 418 -2.70 6.61 17.34
CA ILE A 418 -3.81 6.68 18.29
C ILE A 418 -4.41 5.30 18.58
N ASP A 419 -4.54 4.93 19.86
CA ASP A 419 -5.30 3.74 20.27
C ASP A 419 -6.81 3.98 20.22
N THR A 420 -7.37 3.74 19.03
CA THR A 420 -8.81 3.84 18.76
C THR A 420 -9.68 2.97 19.69
N SER A 421 -9.16 1.86 20.23
CA SER A 421 -9.92 1.02 21.18
C SER A 421 -10.01 1.68 22.54
N GLN A 422 -8.92 2.29 23.01
CA GLN A 422 -8.90 3.07 24.25
C GLN A 422 -9.78 4.31 24.11
N LEU A 423 -9.68 5.04 22.99
CA LEU A 423 -10.53 6.19 22.70
C LEU A 423 -12.02 5.83 22.76
N ARG A 424 -12.40 4.71 22.13
CA ARG A 424 -13.77 4.18 22.18
C ARG A 424 -14.23 3.83 23.57
N GLN A 425 -13.38 3.16 24.34
CA GLN A 425 -13.69 2.79 25.70
C GLN A 425 -13.98 4.04 26.54
N GLN A 426 -13.17 5.09 26.40
CA GLN A 426 -13.33 6.37 27.11
C GLN A 426 -14.66 7.05 26.74
N PHE A 427 -15.02 7.13 25.46
CA PHE A 427 -16.34 7.63 25.06
C PHE A 427 -17.50 6.78 25.58
N ALA A 428 -17.33 5.46 25.67
CA ALA A 428 -18.36 4.57 26.18
C ALA A 428 -18.53 4.66 27.71
N SER A 429 -17.44 4.90 28.45
CA SER A 429 -17.41 4.92 29.91
C SER A 429 -17.68 6.29 30.54
N THR A 430 -17.59 7.37 29.79
CA THR A 430 -17.77 8.76 30.28
C THR A 430 -19.15 9.28 29.88
N PRO A 431 -20.15 9.29 30.79
CA PRO A 431 -21.54 9.63 30.45
C PRO A 431 -21.70 11.00 29.82
N GLU A 432 -20.94 12.00 30.27
CA GLU A 432 -21.00 13.39 29.79
C GLU A 432 -20.58 13.48 28.32
N LEU A 433 -19.48 12.82 27.95
CA LEU A 433 -19.01 12.79 26.56
C LEU A 433 -19.92 11.97 25.66
N ARG A 434 -20.47 10.87 26.18
CA ARG A 434 -21.47 10.08 25.45
C ARG A 434 -22.75 10.88 25.20
N GLN A 435 -23.22 11.62 26.20
CA GLN A 435 -24.37 12.48 26.06
C GLN A 435 -24.10 13.59 25.04
N ALA A 436 -22.95 14.26 25.13
CA ALA A 436 -22.58 15.30 24.17
C ALA A 436 -22.55 14.77 22.72
N LEU A 437 -22.04 13.56 22.49
CA LEU A 437 -22.12 12.92 21.17
C LEU A 437 -23.57 12.72 20.70
N ASN A 438 -24.50 12.34 21.58
CA ASN A 438 -25.91 12.15 21.20
C ASN A 438 -26.67 13.46 20.92
N GLU A 439 -26.12 14.60 21.33
CA GLU A 439 -26.75 15.92 21.21
C GLU A 439 -26.30 16.71 19.97
N VAL A 440 -25.22 16.27 19.31
CA VAL A 440 -24.65 16.96 18.14
C VAL A 440 -25.04 16.28 16.83
N GLY A 441 -25.02 17.04 15.74
CA GLY A 441 -25.29 16.54 14.40
C GLY A 441 -24.09 15.87 13.73
N PHE A 442 -22.87 16.30 14.07
CA PHE A 442 -21.64 15.81 13.48
C PHE A 442 -20.41 16.06 14.37
N VAL A 443 -19.31 15.39 14.05
CA VAL A 443 -17.98 15.64 14.64
C VAL A 443 -17.06 16.19 13.56
N PHE A 444 -16.24 17.17 13.88
CA PHE A 444 -15.20 17.65 12.98
C PHE A 444 -13.83 17.75 13.63
N THR A 445 -12.80 17.74 12.80
CA THR A 445 -11.40 17.93 13.20
C THR A 445 -10.67 18.83 12.22
N ASN A 446 -9.44 19.23 12.53
CA ASN A 446 -8.63 20.12 11.70
C ASN A 446 -7.75 19.39 10.67
N GLU A 447 -7.62 18.07 10.74
CA GLU A 447 -6.80 17.27 9.82
C GLU A 447 -7.52 16.03 9.28
N TYR A 448 -7.32 15.72 7.99
CA TYR A 448 -8.00 14.59 7.35
C TYR A 448 -7.65 13.24 8.02
N TYR A 449 -6.39 13.03 8.41
CA TYR A 449 -5.97 11.74 8.97
C TYR A 449 -6.56 11.48 10.36
N LEU A 450 -6.81 12.54 11.15
CA LEU A 450 -7.46 12.43 12.46
C LEU A 450 -8.92 12.00 12.34
N GLY A 451 -9.63 12.43 11.29
CA GLY A 451 -11.04 12.09 11.11
C GLY A 451 -11.28 10.57 11.05
N GLY A 452 -10.33 9.83 10.48
CA GLY A 452 -10.37 8.36 10.48
C GLY A 452 -10.28 7.75 11.87
N TYR A 453 -9.34 8.22 12.69
CA TYR A 453 -9.17 7.74 14.07
C TYR A 453 -10.39 8.06 14.93
N LEU A 454 -10.90 9.28 14.82
CA LEU A 454 -12.09 9.71 15.55
C LEU A 454 -13.31 8.89 15.16
N ALA A 455 -13.52 8.64 13.86
CA ALA A 455 -14.62 7.81 13.38
C ALA A 455 -14.52 6.34 13.86
N MET A 456 -13.32 5.78 13.96
CA MET A 456 -13.10 4.47 14.58
C MET A 456 -13.30 4.50 16.09
N GLY A 457 -12.96 5.62 16.75
CA GLY A 457 -13.07 5.83 18.18
C GLY A 457 -14.52 5.98 18.65
N ILE A 458 -15.36 6.71 17.93
CA ILE A 458 -16.75 6.92 18.36
C ILE A 458 -17.71 5.79 17.94
N HIS A 459 -17.38 4.99 16.92
CA HIS A 459 -18.22 3.85 16.52
C HIS A 459 -17.88 2.58 17.33
N PRO A 460 -18.86 1.77 17.80
CA PRO A 460 -20.31 1.89 17.63
C PRO A 460 -21.00 2.63 18.79
N VAL A 461 -20.28 3.43 19.59
CA VAL A 461 -20.89 4.19 20.69
C VAL A 461 -22.00 5.09 20.12
N VAL A 462 -21.70 5.74 19.00
CA VAL A 462 -22.63 6.49 18.15
C VAL A 462 -22.29 6.28 16.68
N ASP A 463 -23.27 6.44 15.81
CA ASP A 463 -23.11 6.41 14.35
C ASP A 463 -23.26 7.83 13.79
N LEU A 464 -22.26 8.68 14.05
CA LEU A 464 -22.25 10.08 13.58
C LEU A 464 -21.35 10.27 12.36
N PRO A 465 -21.67 11.25 11.49
CA PRO A 465 -20.74 11.78 10.52
C PRO A 465 -19.51 12.38 11.20
N VAL A 466 -18.32 12.05 10.70
CA VAL A 466 -17.06 12.68 11.10
C VAL A 466 -16.47 13.34 9.87
N THR A 467 -16.10 14.60 9.97
CA THR A 467 -15.50 15.37 8.89
C THR A 467 -14.18 16.03 9.28
N ALA A 468 -13.43 16.53 8.29
CA ALA A 468 -12.28 17.38 8.52
C ALA A 468 -12.57 18.78 7.94
N PHE A 469 -12.55 19.81 8.77
CA PHE A 469 -12.57 21.21 8.35
C PHE A 469 -11.12 21.68 8.16
N SER A 470 -10.51 21.20 7.08
CA SER A 470 -9.10 21.40 6.75
C SER A 470 -8.93 22.03 5.36
N GLN A 471 -7.76 22.60 5.13
CA GLN A 471 -7.29 23.04 3.81
C GLN A 471 -6.75 21.87 2.96
N ASP A 472 -6.54 20.69 3.54
CA ASP A 472 -6.38 19.42 2.82
C ASP A 472 -7.47 18.42 3.25
N PRO A 473 -8.75 18.64 2.87
CA PRO A 473 -9.86 17.79 3.31
C PRO A 473 -9.91 16.43 2.60
N ARG A 474 -9.17 16.23 1.50
CA ARG A 474 -9.17 15.01 0.68
C ARG A 474 -10.59 14.49 0.43
N GLY A 475 -10.88 13.24 0.82
CA GLY A 475 -12.17 12.58 0.66
C GLY A 475 -13.32 13.27 1.38
N PHE A 476 -13.06 13.97 2.50
CA PHE A 476 -14.10 14.66 3.27
C PHE A 476 -14.81 15.75 2.46
N ALA A 477 -14.13 16.37 1.49
CA ALA A 477 -14.72 17.34 0.59
C ALA A 477 -15.78 16.76 -0.37
N PHE A 478 -15.90 15.43 -0.45
CA PHE A 478 -16.78 14.73 -1.40
C PHE A 478 -17.83 13.85 -0.71
N TRP A 479 -17.64 13.50 0.56
CA TRP A 479 -18.56 12.62 1.29
C TRP A 479 -19.75 13.34 1.89
N PHE A 480 -19.57 14.62 2.24
CA PHE A 480 -20.58 15.41 2.92
C PHE A 480 -20.72 16.78 2.27
N ASN A 481 -21.91 17.36 2.39
CA ASN A 481 -22.16 18.75 2.05
C ASN A 481 -22.26 19.56 3.36
N PRO A 482 -21.30 20.45 3.67
CA PRO A 482 -21.33 21.24 4.90
C PRO A 482 -22.59 22.10 5.07
N GLN A 483 -23.29 22.40 3.98
CA GLN A 483 -24.57 23.12 4.04
C GLN A 483 -25.66 22.35 4.80
N ASP A 484 -25.61 21.01 4.79
CA ASP A 484 -26.58 20.16 5.48
C ASP A 484 -26.48 20.28 7.01
N TRP A 485 -25.35 20.78 7.51
CA TRP A 485 -25.07 20.94 8.93
C TRP A 485 -25.31 22.36 9.46
N VAL A 486 -25.65 23.32 8.60
CA VAL A 486 -25.98 24.68 9.04
C VAL A 486 -27.18 24.62 9.99
N GLY A 487 -27.07 25.27 11.14
CA GLY A 487 -28.08 25.20 12.20
C GLY A 487 -27.84 24.10 13.25
N GLN A 488 -26.83 23.24 13.07
CA GLN A 488 -26.58 22.10 13.96
C GLN A 488 -25.39 22.37 14.90
N ASP A 489 -25.45 21.75 16.08
CA ASP A 489 -24.31 21.66 17.00
C ASP A 489 -23.30 20.60 16.52
N ALA A 490 -22.04 20.77 16.90
CA ALA A 490 -20.95 19.87 16.57
C ALA A 490 -19.99 19.66 17.75
N LEU A 491 -19.24 18.57 17.71
CA LEU A 491 -18.03 18.43 18.52
C LEU A 491 -16.79 18.65 17.65
N TYR A 492 -15.96 19.60 18.06
CA TYR A 492 -14.61 19.74 17.53
C TYR A 492 -13.67 18.86 18.35
N MET A 493 -12.92 17.98 17.68
CA MET A 493 -11.96 17.09 18.31
C MET A 493 -10.58 17.21 17.67
N THR A 494 -9.55 17.36 18.50
CA THR A 494 -8.17 17.51 18.03
C THR A 494 -7.16 16.94 19.06
N ILE A 495 -5.86 17.03 18.76
CA ILE A 495 -4.76 16.52 19.59
C ILE A 495 -3.89 17.64 20.16
N ASP A 496 -3.03 17.32 21.14
CA ASP A 496 -2.25 18.31 21.92
C ASP A 496 -1.48 19.30 21.02
N ARG A 497 -0.86 18.83 19.95
CA ARG A 497 -0.04 19.68 19.06
C ARG A 497 -0.81 20.83 18.42
N PHE A 498 -2.11 20.64 18.16
CA PHE A 498 -2.94 21.63 17.46
C PHE A 498 -3.64 22.59 18.42
N VAL A 499 -3.77 22.21 19.69
CA VAL A 499 -4.30 23.12 20.73
C VAL A 499 -3.29 24.21 21.09
N GLN A 500 -2.00 23.94 20.89
CA GLN A 500 -0.94 24.92 21.14
C GLN A 500 -0.93 26.08 20.12
N ASP A 501 -1.65 25.92 19.00
CA ASP A 501 -1.81 26.94 17.97
C ASP A 501 -3.23 27.52 18.00
N ASP A 502 -3.40 28.61 18.74
CA ASP A 502 -4.69 29.31 18.88
C ASP A 502 -5.27 29.73 17.52
N GLU A 503 -4.42 29.92 16.49
CA GLU A 503 -4.88 30.28 15.14
C GLU A 503 -5.80 29.22 14.54
N ILE A 504 -5.60 27.93 14.88
CA ILE A 504 -6.45 26.84 14.36
C ILE A 504 -7.87 26.98 14.89
N LEU A 505 -8.02 27.16 16.21
CA LEU A 505 -9.34 27.30 16.82
C LEU A 505 -10.01 28.61 16.38
N ASP A 506 -9.24 29.69 16.26
CA ASP A 506 -9.72 31.00 15.82
C ASP A 506 -10.27 31.01 14.40
N ARG A 507 -9.79 30.12 13.51
CA ARG A 507 -10.37 29.93 12.17
C ARG A 507 -11.81 29.38 12.21
N TYR A 508 -12.18 28.65 13.26
CA TYR A 508 -13.51 28.06 13.39
C TYR A 508 -14.49 28.95 14.16
N ARG A 509 -14.02 29.84 15.04
CA ARG A 509 -14.89 30.71 15.85
C ARG A 509 -15.92 31.51 15.03
N PRO A 510 -15.60 32.07 13.85
CA PRO A 510 -16.59 32.79 13.04
C PRO A 510 -17.73 31.91 12.50
N LEU A 511 -17.52 30.59 12.42
CA LEU A 511 -18.47 29.64 11.84
C LEU A 511 -19.58 29.24 12.81
N PHE A 512 -19.40 29.42 14.11
CA PHE A 512 -20.31 28.94 15.15
C PHE A 512 -20.80 30.08 16.05
N ASP A 513 -21.87 29.85 16.81
CA ASP A 513 -22.32 30.81 17.84
C ASP A 513 -21.32 30.90 18.99
N SER A 514 -20.85 29.75 19.47
CA SER A 514 -19.77 29.63 20.44
C SER A 514 -18.99 28.33 20.24
N ILE A 515 -17.72 28.33 20.63
CA ILE A 515 -16.89 27.12 20.74
C ILE A 515 -16.27 27.11 22.13
N GLU A 516 -16.68 26.14 22.94
CA GLU A 516 -16.38 26.07 24.37
C GLU A 516 -15.68 24.74 24.70
N PRO A 517 -14.64 24.74 25.56
CA PRO A 517 -14.02 23.50 26.02
C PRO A 517 -15.05 22.61 26.71
N LEU A 518 -15.16 21.35 26.29
CA LEU A 518 -16.07 20.37 26.88
C LEU A 518 -15.32 19.37 27.76
N GLY A 519 -14.13 18.94 27.34
CA GLY A 519 -13.33 17.99 28.09
C GLY A 519 -12.12 17.48 27.33
N ILE A 520 -11.37 16.58 27.96
CA ILE A 520 -10.20 15.93 27.39
C ILE A 520 -10.27 14.42 27.62
N ILE A 521 -9.70 13.65 26.70
CA ILE A 521 -9.48 12.21 26.84
C ILE A 521 -7.96 11.95 26.78
N PRO A 522 -7.30 11.69 27.92
CA PRO A 522 -5.91 11.26 27.91
C PRO A 522 -5.81 9.82 27.40
N LEU A 523 -4.96 9.60 26.40
CA LEU A 523 -4.59 8.27 25.91
C LEU A 523 -3.33 7.81 26.65
N MET A 524 -3.37 6.59 27.18
CA MET A 524 -2.40 6.08 28.12
C MET A 524 -1.63 4.89 27.55
N ARG A 525 -0.31 4.87 27.74
CA ARG A 525 0.56 3.72 27.50
C ARG A 525 1.60 3.60 28.59
N GLY A 526 1.72 2.41 29.17
CA GLY A 526 2.66 2.18 30.27
C GLY A 526 2.36 3.00 31.53
N GLY A 527 1.12 3.45 31.73
CA GLY A 527 0.73 4.29 32.88
C GLY A 527 0.98 5.79 32.70
N GLU A 528 1.57 6.20 31.58
CA GLU A 528 1.80 7.60 31.23
C GLU A 528 0.88 8.04 30.09
N VAL A 529 0.58 9.34 30.03
CA VAL A 529 -0.17 9.96 28.93
C VAL A 529 0.74 10.03 27.71
N THR A 530 0.33 9.47 26.57
CA THR A 530 1.07 9.54 25.31
C THR A 530 0.51 10.55 24.32
N GLU A 531 -0.78 10.84 24.40
CA GLU A 531 -1.48 11.80 23.54
C GLU A 531 -2.78 12.20 24.24
N THR A 532 -3.31 13.38 23.96
CA THR A 532 -4.56 13.87 24.55
C THR A 532 -5.53 14.27 23.45
N ILE A 533 -6.75 13.72 23.47
CA ILE A 533 -7.84 14.20 22.60
C ILE A 533 -8.55 15.34 23.31
N HIS A 534 -8.50 16.53 22.74
CA HIS A 534 -9.23 17.69 23.21
C HIS A 534 -10.58 17.79 22.53
N ILE A 535 -11.62 18.08 23.30
CA ILE A 535 -13.00 18.11 22.85
C ILE A 535 -13.60 19.46 23.19
N TYR A 536 -14.15 20.11 22.18
CA TYR A 536 -14.88 21.36 22.31
C TYR A 536 -16.30 21.18 21.78
N ARG A 537 -17.27 21.81 22.45
CA ARG A 537 -18.64 21.92 21.95
C ARG A 537 -18.72 23.17 21.08
N ALA A 538 -19.09 22.99 19.81
CA ALA A 538 -19.32 24.06 18.86
C ALA A 538 -20.83 24.19 18.63
N ASN A 539 -21.44 25.25 19.15
CA ASN A 539 -22.89 25.43 19.11
C ASN A 539 -23.31 26.15 17.84
N ASN A 540 -24.34 25.61 17.17
CA ASN A 540 -25.00 26.19 16.00
C ASN A 540 -24.05 26.68 14.88
N LEU A 541 -23.78 25.82 13.90
CA LEU A 541 -23.04 26.20 12.69
C LEU A 541 -23.80 27.28 11.90
N ARG A 542 -23.29 28.51 11.89
CA ARG A 542 -23.89 29.70 11.25
C ARG A 542 -23.80 29.68 9.74
N GLN A 543 -22.69 29.16 9.22
CA GLN A 543 -22.41 29.10 7.79
C GLN A 543 -21.64 27.83 7.46
N ALA A 544 -21.86 27.31 6.25
CA ALA A 544 -21.16 26.12 5.77
C ALA A 544 -19.65 26.36 5.72
N TYR A 545 -18.86 25.34 6.05
CA TYR A 545 -17.42 25.37 5.83
C TYR A 545 -17.12 25.32 4.32
N GLU A 546 -16.32 26.27 3.84
CA GLU A 546 -15.90 26.31 2.44
C GLU A 546 -14.65 25.46 2.22
N TYR A 547 -14.81 24.33 1.54
CA TYR A 547 -13.68 23.50 1.13
C TYR A 547 -12.91 24.12 -0.05
N PRO A 548 -11.59 23.92 -0.13
CA PRO A 548 -10.75 24.40 -1.24
C PRO A 548 -11.05 23.72 -2.59
N TYR A 549 -11.77 22.60 -2.57
CA TYR A 549 -12.22 21.83 -3.73
C TYR A 549 -13.41 20.94 -3.34
N GLY A 550 -14.07 20.36 -4.33
CA GLY A 550 -15.24 19.50 -4.14
C GLY A 550 -16.57 20.20 -4.43
N PRO A 551 -17.70 19.48 -4.35
CA PRO A 551 -19.02 19.98 -4.79
C PRO A 551 -19.51 21.22 -4.03
N SER A 552 -19.03 21.44 -2.80
CA SER A 552 -19.38 22.60 -1.98
C SER A 552 -18.40 23.77 -2.09
N ALA A 553 -17.37 23.69 -2.94
CA ALA A 553 -16.40 24.76 -3.12
C ALA A 553 -16.99 25.92 -3.93
N SER A 554 -16.75 27.15 -3.47
CA SER A 554 -17.21 28.40 -4.09
C SER A 554 -16.34 28.84 -5.29
N ALA A 555 -15.16 28.23 -5.47
CA ALA A 555 -14.16 28.56 -6.48
C ALA A 555 -13.53 27.32 -7.13
N LEU A 556 -12.78 27.53 -8.22
CA LEU A 556 -12.01 26.47 -8.89
C LEU A 556 -11.02 25.80 -7.90
N PRO A 557 -10.80 24.47 -8.01
CA PRO A 557 -9.98 23.70 -7.08
C PRO A 557 -8.60 24.32 -6.85
N GLN A 558 -8.28 24.66 -5.61
CA GLN A 558 -6.94 25.09 -5.20
C GLN A 558 -6.11 23.88 -4.75
N PRO A 559 -4.78 23.88 -4.96
CA PRO A 559 -3.92 22.84 -4.41
C PRO A 559 -4.02 22.81 -2.87
N PRO A 560 -3.93 21.64 -2.22
CA PRO A 560 -3.90 21.59 -0.77
C PRO A 560 -2.69 22.38 -0.26
N ALA A 561 -2.94 23.38 0.58
CA ALA A 561 -1.88 24.15 1.20
C ALA A 561 -1.25 23.34 2.33
N GLY A 562 0.05 23.06 2.24
CA GLY A 562 0.81 22.41 3.31
C GLY A 562 0.56 20.90 3.39
N VAL A 563 1.15 20.13 2.46
CA VAL A 563 1.29 18.69 2.64
C VAL A 563 2.43 18.45 3.62
N ALA A 564 2.12 18.27 4.90
CA ALA A 564 2.99 17.51 5.79
C ALA A 564 2.57 16.04 5.64
N GLU A 565 3.31 15.28 4.83
CA GLU A 565 3.28 13.80 4.84
C GLU A 565 4.10 13.23 5.99
#